data_AF-A0A537MBW8-F1
#
_entry.id   AF-A0A537MBW8-F1
#
_cell.length_a   1.000
_cell.length_b   1.000
_cell.length_c   1.000
_cell.angle_alpha   90.00
_cell.angle_beta   90.00
_cell.angle_gamma   90.00
#
_symmetry.space_group_name_H-M   'P 1'
#
loop_
_entity.id
_entity.type
_entity.pdbx_description
1 polymer ?
#
loop_
_entity_poly.entity_id
_entity_poly.type
_entity_poly.pdbx_seq_one_letter_code
_entity_poly.pdbx_strand_id
1 'polypeptide(L)' 'MKFTGTKDYVATDDLKIAVNASIVLERPLLIKGEPGTGKTVLAEEV' A
#
# COMPACT_ATOMS: atom_id res chain seq x y z
N MET A 1 -3.47 1.74 13.04
CA MET A 1 -3.20 2.71 11.96
C MET A 1 -4.03 2.31 10.74
N LYS A 2 -4.65 3.24 10.01
CA LYS A 2 -5.46 2.95 8.81
C LYS A 2 -4.89 3.73 7.63
N PHE A 3 -4.35 3.02 6.64
CA PHE A 3 -3.85 3.58 5.40
C PHE A 3 -5.03 4.00 4.49
N THR A 4 -5.06 5.27 4.10
CA THR A 4 -6.07 5.83 3.19
C THR A 4 -5.47 6.32 1.87
N GLY A 5 -4.16 6.15 1.67
CA GLY A 5 -3.36 6.92 0.73
C GLY A 5 -2.72 8.14 1.40
N THR A 6 -1.77 8.77 0.71
CA THR A 6 -1.08 9.97 1.19
C THR A 6 -1.17 11.07 0.12
N LYS A 7 -0.60 12.25 0.42
CA LYS A 7 -0.56 13.34 -0.56
C LYS A 7 0.18 12.92 -1.84
N ASP A 8 1.21 12.10 -1.69
CA ASP A 8 2.13 11.72 -2.76
C ASP A 8 1.88 10.30 -3.28
N TYR A 9 0.95 9.56 -2.66
CA TYR A 9 0.56 8.23 -3.10
C TYR A 9 -0.95 8.04 -3.27
N VAL A 10 -1.38 7.94 -4.53
CA VAL A 10 -2.77 7.65 -4.91
C VAL A 10 -2.97 6.14 -4.94
N ALA A 11 -3.69 5.62 -3.94
CA ALA A 11 -4.06 4.21 -3.87
C ALA A 11 -5.50 3.98 -4.36
N THR A 12 -5.70 2.89 -5.11
CA THR A 12 -7.04 2.35 -5.35
C THR A 12 -7.63 1.79 -4.06
N ASP A 13 -8.95 1.64 -3.99
CA ASP A 13 -9.59 1.14 -2.78
C ASP A 13 -9.20 -0.32 -2.47
N ASP A 14 -9.03 -1.15 -3.50
CA ASP A 14 -8.52 -2.52 -3.35
C ASP A 14 -7.13 -2.56 -2.72
N LEU A 15 -6.24 -1.65 -3.14
CA LEU A 15 -4.90 -1.56 -2.59
C LEU A 15 -4.93 -1.12 -1.12
N LYS A 16 -5.80 -0.17 -0.77
CA LYS A 16 -5.98 0.25 0.63
C LYS A 16 -6.47 -0.90 1.50
N ILE A 17 -7.39 -1.72 0.99
CA ILE A 17 -7.91 -2.89 1.72
C ILE A 17 -6.77 -3.87 1.99
N ALA A 18 -5.97 -4.21 0.98
CA ALA A 18 -4.86 -5.15 1.11
C ALA A 18 -3.80 -4.66 2.13
N VAL A 19 -3.41 -3.39 2.07
CA VAL A 19 -2.45 -2.77 3.00
C VAL A 19 -2.98 -2.75 4.43
N ASN A 20 -4.23 -2.33 4.62
CA ASN A 20 -4.84 -2.32 5.95
C ASN A 20 -4.96 -3.73 6.52
N ALA A 21 -5.32 -4.72 5.70
CA ALA A 21 -5.38 -6.11 6.12
C ALA A 21 -4.00 -6.65 6.52
N SER A 22 -2.93 -6.34 5.77
CA SER A 22 -1.59 -6.80 6.10
C SER A 22 -1.07 -6.18 7.41
N ILE A 23 -1.40 -4.90 7.67
CA ILE A 23 -1.06 -4.22 8.93
C ILE A 23 -1.78 -4.90 10.11
N VAL A 24 -3.10 -5.09 10.00
CA VAL A 24 -3.92 -5.67 11.09
C VAL A 24 -3.52 -7.12 11.39
N LEU A 25 -3.16 -7.89 10.36
CA LEU A 25 -2.79 -9.29 10.50
C LEU A 25 -1.30 -9.49 10.81
N GLU A 26 -0.50 -8.43 10.81
CA GLU A 26 0.97 -8.47 10.94
C GLU A 26 1.61 -9.46 9.96
N ARG A 27 1.08 -9.50 8.73
CA ARG A 27 1.55 -10.41 7.67
C ARG A 27 2.25 -9.62 6.57
N PRO A 28 3.32 -10.17 5.97
CA PRO A 28 4.00 -9.52 4.85
C PRO A 28 3.06 -9.40 3.64
N LEU A 29 3.17 -8.27 2.92
CA LEU A 29 2.39 -7.99 1.72
C LEU A 29 3.31 -8.01 0.49
N LEU A 30 3.05 -8.93 -0.45
CA LEU A 30 3.75 -8.98 -1.73
C LEU A 30 2.99 -8.16 -2.77
N ILE A 31 3.57 -7.05 -3.21
CA ILE A 31 2.98 -6.18 -4.22
C ILE A 31 3.68 -6.38 -5.57
N LYS A 32 2.89 -6.65 -6.61
CA LYS A 32 3.33 -6.72 -8.00
C LYS A 32 2.74 -5.55 -8.79
N GLY A 33 3.49 -5.05 -9.76
CA GLY A 33 3.04 -4.00 -10.66
C GLY A 33 4.12 -3.67 -11.67
N GLU A 34 3.74 -3.00 -12.75
CA GLU A 34 4.66 -2.58 -13.82
C GLU A 34 5.79 -1.67 -13.29
N PRO A 35 6.95 -1.59 -13.95
CA PRO A 35 7.98 -0.62 -13.59
C PRO A 35 7.40 0.81 -13.51
N GLY A 36 7.76 1.58 -12.47
CA GLY A 36 7.30 2.96 -12.31
C GLY A 36 5.95 3.17 -11.59
N THR A 37 5.26 2.12 -11.15
CA THR A 37 3.94 2.24 -10.46
C THR A 37 4.00 2.59 -8.97
N GLY A 38 5.09 3.24 -8.52
CA GLY A 38 5.20 3.74 -7.14
C GLY A 38 5.31 2.69 -6.02
N LYS A 39 5.68 1.44 -6.31
CA LYS A 39 5.81 0.37 -5.30
C LYS A 39 6.76 0.72 -4.15
N THR A 40 7.87 1.40 -4.44
CA THR A 40 8.82 1.85 -3.41
C THR A 40 8.22 2.97 -2.55
N VAL A 41 7.58 3.96 -3.18
CA VAL A 41 6.92 5.06 -2.48
C VAL A 41 5.83 4.54 -1.54
N LEU A 42 5.06 3.55 -1.96
CA LEU A 42 4.07 2.91 -1.08
C LEU A 42 4.71 2.33 0.19
N ALA A 43 5.90 1.74 0.09
CA ALA A 43 6.58 1.16 1.24
C ALA A 43 7.13 2.23 2.20
N GLU A 44 7.45 3.43 1.71
CA GLU A 44 7.91 4.56 2.52
C GLU A 44 6.75 5.30 3.22
N GLU A 45 5.58 5.30 2.60
CA GLU A 45 4.39 6.03 3.05
C GLU A 45 3.45 5.23 3.98
N VAL A 46 3.76 3.95 4.24
CA VAL A 46 2.94 3.01 5.05
C VAL A 46 3.55 2.74 6.42
#